data_AF-A0A1M6PYW2-F1
#
_entry.id   AF-A0A1M6PYW2-F1
#
_cell.length_a   1.000
_cell.length_b   1.000
_cell.length_c   1.000
_cell.angle_alpha   90.00
_cell.angle_beta   90.00
_cell.angle_gamma   90.00
#
_symmetry.space_group_name_H-M   'P 1'
#
loop_
_entity.id
_entity.type
_entity.pdbx_description
1 polymer ?
#
loop_
_entity_poly.entity_id
_entity_poly.type
_entity_poly.pdbx_seq_one_letter_code
_entity_poly.pdbx_strand_id
1 'polypeptide(L)' 'MHQKSGLELKKFFNTSGVKYKELGIKDKIKTATQEELYGILASDGMLVKRPILTDGQKVLVGFKDVIWEEAFSTYHK' A
#
# COMPACT_ATOMS: atom_id res chain seq x y z
N MET A 1 9.81 0.18 5.09
CA MET A 1 8.71 -0.62 4.49
C MET A 1 8.56 -0.35 3.00
N HIS A 2 8.28 0.88 2.56
CA HIS A 2 8.05 1.19 1.14
C HIS A 2 9.21 0.79 0.23
N GLN A 3 10.44 1.24 0.49
CA GLN A 3 11.61 0.86 -0.32
C GLN A 3 11.89 -0.65 -0.31
N LYS A 4 11.57 -1.32 0.80
CA LYS A 4 11.78 -2.78 0.96
C LYS A 4 10.74 -3.61 0.20
N SER A 5 9.56 -3.06 -0.08
CA SER A 5 8.52 -3.79 -0.81
C SER A 5 8.80 -3.85 -2.32
N GLY A 6 9.62 -2.94 -2.84
CA GLY A 6 9.81 -2.76 -4.29
C GLY A 6 8.53 -2.30 -5.01
N LEU A 7 7.47 -1.94 -4.26
CA LEU A 7 6.19 -1.51 -4.83
C LEU A 7 6.14 0.00 -4.97
N GLU A 8 5.49 0.47 -6.02
CA GLU A 8 5.19 1.90 -6.17
C GLU A 8 4.34 2.40 -5.00
N LEU A 9 4.60 3.63 -4.54
CA LEU A 9 3.93 4.21 -3.36
C LEU A 9 2.40 4.27 -3.52
N LYS A 10 1.91 4.44 -4.76
CA LYS A 10 0.48 4.40 -5.09
C LYS A 10 -0.22 3.10 -4.68
N LYS A 11 0.50 1.97 -4.56
CA LYS A 11 -0.06 0.67 -4.12
C LYS A 11 -0.40 0.65 -2.64
N PHE A 12 0.18 1.57 -1.85
CA PHE A 12 -0.10 1.74 -0.43
C PHE A 12 -1.36 2.56 -0.16
N PHE A 13 -1.99 3.14 -1.19
CA PHE A 13 -3.23 3.87 -1.03
C PHE A 13 -4.45 2.94 -1.04
N ASN A 14 -5.40 3.23 -0.17
CA ASN A 14 -6.71 2.61 -0.13
C ASN A 14 -7.59 3.17 -1.25
N THR A 15 -7.38 2.67 -2.47
CA THR A 15 -8.08 3.13 -3.68
C THR A 15 -9.59 2.93 -3.65
N SER A 16 -10.09 2.01 -2.81
CA SER A 16 -11.52 1.70 -2.65
C SER A 16 -12.19 2.51 -1.55
N GLY A 17 -11.43 3.19 -0.70
CA GLY A 17 -11.95 3.96 0.43
C GLY A 17 -12.71 5.22 0.00
N VAL A 18 -13.73 5.58 0.78
CA VAL A 18 -14.53 6.80 0.56
C VAL A 18 -13.63 8.04 0.53
N LYS A 19 -12.70 8.13 1.48
CA LYS A 19 -11.77 9.27 1.59
C LYS A 19 -10.82 9.43 0.40
N TYR A 20 -10.44 8.33 -0.25
CA TYR A 20 -9.62 8.39 -1.47
C TYR A 20 -10.37 9.07 -2.62
N LYS A 21 -11.69 8.82 -2.71
CA LYS A 21 -12.58 9.43 -3.70
C LYS A 21 -12.91 10.88 -3.34
N GLU A 22 -13.27 11.14 -2.09
CA GLU A 22 -13.64 12.49 -1.60
C GLU A 22 -12.48 13.50 -1.74
N LEU A 23 -11.25 13.09 -1.42
CA LEU A 23 -10.09 13.97 -1.49
C LEU A 23 -9.44 14.04 -2.88
N GLY A 24 -10.05 13.39 -3.89
CA GLY A 24 -9.54 13.38 -5.27
C GLY A 24 -8.12 12.80 -5.38
N ILE A 25 -7.77 11.84 -4.53
CA ILE A 25 -6.38 11.34 -4.41
C ILE A 25 -5.90 10.71 -5.72
N LYS A 26 -6.81 10.16 -6.53
CA LYS A 26 -6.50 9.60 -7.85
C LYS A 26 -5.78 10.59 -8.76
N ASP A 27 -6.18 11.85 -8.75
CA ASP A 27 -5.59 12.86 -9.62
C ASP A 27 -4.32 13.44 -9.01
N LYS A 28 -4.30 13.61 -7.68
CA LYS A 28 -3.08 13.98 -6.94
C LYS A 28 -1.95 12.98 -7.16
N ILE A 29 -2.22 11.67 -7.16
CA ILE A 29 -1.20 10.64 -7.38
C ILE A 29 -0.51 10.75 -8.75
N LYS A 30 -1.18 11.29 -9.77
CA LYS A 30 -0.60 11.42 -11.11
C LYS A 30 0.43 12.54 -11.20
N THR A 31 0.29 13.58 -10.37
CA THR A 31 1.09 14.81 -10.46
C THR A 31 1.98 15.04 -9.25
N ALA A 32 1.64 14.46 -8.10
CA ALA A 32 2.36 14.63 -6.86
C ALA A 32 3.71 13.91 -6.88
N THR A 33 4.68 14.53 -6.23
CA THR A 33 5.99 13.96 -5.93
C THR A 33 5.90 12.86 -4.88
N GLN A 34 6.95 12.03 -4.75
CA GLN A 34 6.98 10.98 -3.74
C GLN A 34 6.86 11.54 -2.31
N GLU A 35 7.48 12.69 -2.02
CA GLU A 35 7.42 13.34 -0.70
C GLU A 35 5.99 13.78 -0.35
N GLU A 36 5.27 14.38 -1.29
CA GLU A 36 3.87 14.75 -1.09
C GLU A 36 2.99 13.53 -0.84
N LEU A 37 3.21 12.44 -1.58
CA LEU A 37 2.48 11.18 -1.38
C LEU A 37 2.74 10.58 0.01
N TYR A 38 3.97 10.66 0.52
CA TYR A 38 4.26 10.29 1.91
C TYR A 38 3.52 11.17 2.89
N GLY A 39 3.50 12.48 2.67
CA GLY A 39 2.75 13.43 3.49
C GLY A 39 1.26 13.09 3.54
N ILE A 40 0.66 12.75 2.39
CA ILE A 40 -0.75 12.36 2.31
C ILE A 40 -1.01 11.06 3.10
N LEU A 41 -0.18 10.02 2.91
CA LEU A 41 -0.32 8.77 3.67
C LEU A 41 -0.13 8.96 5.17
N ALA A 42 0.78 9.85 5.59
CA ALA A 42 1.03 10.18 6.98
C ALA A 42 -0.08 11.04 7.60
N SER A 43 -0.75 11.87 6.80
CA SER A 43 -1.84 12.74 7.25
C SER A 43 -3.07 11.96 7.69
N ASP A 44 -3.31 10.78 7.10
CA ASP A 44 -4.46 9.96 7.47
C ASP A 44 -4.28 8.47 7.19
N GLY A 45 -4.32 7.69 8.27
CA GLY A 45 -4.26 6.24 8.23
C GLY A 45 -5.45 5.55 7.53
N MET A 46 -6.57 6.23 7.24
CA MET A 46 -7.66 5.67 6.42
C MET A 46 -7.31 5.60 4.92
N LEU A 47 -6.35 6.44 4.48
CA LEU A 47 -5.83 6.41 3.12
C LEU A 47 -4.82 5.28 2.90
N VAL A 48 -4.35 4.63 3.96
CA VAL A 48 -3.42 3.51 3.88
C VAL A 48 -4.18 2.22 3.57
N LYS A 49 -3.74 1.47 2.55
CA LYS A 49 -4.30 0.18 2.15
C LYS A 49 -4.08 -0.85 3.25
N ARG A 50 -5.07 -1.71 3.48
CA ARG A 50 -5.03 -2.77 4.51
C ARG A 50 -5.47 -4.11 3.89
N PRO A 51 -5.02 -5.26 4.40
CA PRO A 51 -3.98 -5.45 5.42
C PRO A 51 -2.58 -5.07 4.91
N ILE A 52 -1.65 -4.80 5.83
CA ILE A 52 -0.21 -4.69 5.51
C ILE A 52 0.53 -5.69 6.40
N LEU A 53 1.30 -6.57 5.79
CA LEU A 53 2.12 -7.55 6.50
C LEU A 53 3.59 -7.31 6.15
N THR A 54 4.47 -7.36 7.14
CA THR A 54 5.92 -7.35 6.89
C THR A 54 6.65 -8.13 7.97
N ASP A 55 7.71 -8.82 7.58
CA ASP A 55 8.69 -9.45 8.46
C ASP A 55 10.00 -8.62 8.53
N GLY A 56 9.99 -7.40 7.97
CA GLY A 56 11.17 -6.54 7.85
C GLY A 56 12.03 -6.79 6.61
N GLN A 57 11.83 -7.89 5.87
CA GLN A 57 12.48 -8.20 4.59
C GLN A 57 11.47 -8.16 3.43
N LYS A 58 10.36 -8.89 3.56
CA LYS A 58 9.22 -8.89 2.65
C LYS A 58 8.11 -8.00 3.19
N VAL A 59 7.37 -7.39 2.27
CA VAL A 59 6.27 -6.49 2.58
C VAL A 59 5.10 -6.82 1.65
N LEU A 60 4.00 -7.27 2.23
CA LEU A 60 2.74 -7.50 1.54
C LEU A 60 1.80 -6.32 1.79
N VAL A 61 1.23 -5.78 0.72
CA VAL A 61 0.35 -4.61 0.78
C VAL A 61 -0.99 -4.94 0.15
N GLY A 62 -2.04 -4.92 0.97
CA GLY A 62 -3.34 -5.44 0.61
C GLY A 62 -3.37 -6.96 0.55
N PHE A 63 -4.52 -7.48 0.15
CA PHE A 63 -4.74 -8.91 -0.04
C PHE A 63 -4.73 -9.24 -1.53
N LYS A 64 -3.91 -10.22 -1.92
CA LYS A 64 -3.88 -10.79 -3.27
C LYS A 64 -3.45 -12.24 -3.13
N ASP A 65 -4.37 -13.17 -3.41
CA ASP A 65 -4.22 -14.60 -3.11
C ASP A 65 -2.88 -15.16 -3.55
N VAL A 66 -2.50 -14.98 -4.83
CA VAL A 66 -1.22 -15.47 -5.38
C VAL A 66 0.00 -15.01 -4.58
N ILE A 67 0.05 -13.74 -4.16
CA ILE A 67 1.21 -13.19 -3.44
C ILE A 67 1.23 -13.73 -2.00
N TRP A 68 0.05 -13.87 -1.39
CA TRP A 68 -0.08 -14.42 -0.05
C TRP A 68 0.25 -15.92 -0.05
N GLU A 69 -0.26 -16.68 -1.01
CA GLU A 69 0.13 -18.08 -1.21
C GLU A 69 1.62 -18.22 -1.43
N GLU A 70 2.26 -17.45 -2.32
CA GLU A 70 3.72 -17.49 -2.48
C GLU A 70 4.49 -17.16 -1.18
N ALA A 71 4.01 -16.18 -0.42
CA ALA A 71 4.63 -15.79 0.85
C ALA A 71 4.50 -16.87 1.94
N PHE A 72 3.40 -17.63 1.94
CA PHE A 72 3.10 -18.66 2.92
C PHE A 72 3.29 -20.10 2.41
N SER A 73 3.59 -20.31 1.13
CA SER A 73 3.71 -21.64 0.49
C SER A 73 4.84 -22.47 1.09
N THR A 74 5.88 -21.82 1.63
CA THR A 74 6.96 -22.50 2.36
C THR A 74 6.51 -23.11 3.69
N TYR A 75 5.32 -22.77 4.20
CA TYR A 75 4.66 -23.48 5.29
C TYR A 75 3.88 -24.68 4.76
N HIS A 76 4.58 -25.63 4.13
CA HIS A 76 4.04 -26.98 3.98
C HIS A 76 4.10 -27.66 5.35
N LYS A 77 2.92 -28.05 5.83
CA LYS A 77 2.71 -28.80 7.06
C LYS A 77 3.00 -30.28 6.81
#